data_AF-A0A256Z3Q6-F1
#
_entry.id   AF-A0A256Z3Q6-F1
#
_cell.length_a   1.000
_cell.length_b   1.000
_cell.length_c   1.000
_cell.angle_alpha   90.00
_cell.angle_beta   90.00
_cell.angle_gamma   90.00
#
_symmetry.space_group_name_H-M   'P 1'
#
loop_
_entity.id
_entity.type
_entity.pdbx_description
1 polymer ?
#
loop_
_entity_poly.entity_id
_entity_poly.type
_entity_poly.pdbx_seq_one_letter_code
_entity_poly.pdbx_strand_id
1 'polypeptide(L)'
;MFSDLFIDTIREVVDLRDIKYIKIHHMEPDHSVSLPKLLKEYNLKTIVNDNPLVRNLITSFYGIEPRLKPIKDLEVLTVGGKRLQFIFVSWLHWPETMITYIRDMKVLLTCDVFGGFGISPTLYDEKQRHH
;
A
#
# COMPACT_ATOMS: atom_id res chain seq x y z
N MET A 1 -17.41 9.30 6.23
CA MET A 1 -16.06 9.26 6.87
C MET A 1 -15.05 8.97 5.75
N PHE A 2 -13.78 9.40 5.83
CA PHE A 2 -12.83 9.31 4.70
C PHE A 2 -12.74 7.91 4.04
N SER A 3 -12.97 6.83 4.80
CA SER A 3 -13.01 5.46 4.28
C SER A 3 -14.17 5.18 3.31
N ASP A 4 -15.33 5.84 3.46
CA ASP A 4 -16.46 5.72 2.53
C ASP A 4 -16.05 6.26 1.16
N LEU A 5 -15.59 7.52 1.17
CA LEU A 5 -15.12 8.21 -0.03
C LEU A 5 -14.02 7.41 -0.73
N PHE A 6 -13.03 6.92 0.03
CA PHE A 6 -11.95 6.10 -0.52
C PHE A 6 -12.47 4.83 -1.23
N ILE A 7 -13.38 4.09 -0.59
CA ILE A 7 -13.93 2.86 -1.16
C ILE A 7 -14.79 3.14 -2.39
N ASP A 8 -15.60 4.21 -2.35
CA ASP A 8 -16.44 4.61 -3.47
C ASP A 8 -15.59 5.05 -4.68
N THR A 9 -14.50 5.81 -4.45
CA THR A 9 -13.53 6.14 -5.52
C THR A 9 -12.90 4.89 -6.14
N ILE A 10 -12.58 3.85 -5.34
CA ILE A 10 -12.06 2.60 -5.91
C ILE A 10 -13.11 1.92 -6.79
N ARG A 11 -14.39 1.91 -6.37
CA ARG A 11 -15.50 1.31 -7.12
C ARG A 11 -15.72 1.95 -8.49
N GLU A 12 -15.35 3.21 -8.66
CA GLU A 12 -15.39 3.89 -9.96
C GLU A 12 -14.36 3.34 -10.96
N VAL A 13 -13.29 2.71 -10.47
CA VAL A 13 -12.19 2.21 -11.30
C VAL A 13 -12.23 0.69 -11.49
N VAL A 14 -12.66 -0.05 -10.45
CA VAL A 14 -12.66 -1.51 -10.46
C VAL A 14 -13.76 -2.07 -9.56
N ASP A 15 -14.39 -3.18 -9.95
CA ASP A 15 -15.22 -3.95 -9.03
C ASP A 15 -14.34 -4.46 -7.88
N LEU A 16 -14.70 -4.14 -6.64
CA LEU A 16 -13.92 -4.55 -5.47
C LEU A 16 -13.66 -6.06 -5.44
N ARG A 17 -14.55 -6.88 -6.02
CA ARG A 17 -14.41 -8.34 -6.09
C ARG A 17 -13.30 -8.81 -7.03
N ASP A 18 -12.86 -7.96 -7.96
CA ASP A 18 -11.81 -8.27 -8.94
C ASP A 18 -10.39 -7.95 -8.45
N ILE A 19 -10.27 -7.20 -7.34
CA ILE A 19 -8.98 -6.95 -6.68
C ILE A 19 -8.43 -8.29 -6.18
N LYS A 20 -7.18 -8.62 -6.46
CA LYS A 20 -6.57 -9.91 -6.04
C LYS A 20 -5.52 -9.76 -4.95
N TYR A 21 -4.91 -8.59 -4.88
CA TYR A 21 -3.79 -8.28 -4.01
C TYR A 21 -3.99 -6.91 -3.41
N ILE A 22 -3.80 -6.80 -2.11
CA ILE A 22 -3.61 -5.54 -1.42
C ILE A 22 -2.16 -5.51 -0.96
N LYS A 23 -1.47 -4.43 -1.29
CA LYS A 23 -0.10 -4.18 -0.86
C LYS A 23 -0.11 -3.02 0.13
N ILE A 24 0.47 -3.22 1.30
CA ILE A 24 0.58 -2.20 2.34
C ILE A 24 2.07 -1.82 2.41
N HIS A 25 2.37 -0.54 2.24
CA HIS A 25 3.76 -0.05 2.35
C HIS A 25 4.10 0.42 3.75
N HIS A 26 3.08 0.85 4.50
CA HIS A 26 3.21 1.49 5.80
C HIS A 26 1.90 1.31 6.59
N MET A 27 1.99 1.01 7.89
CA MET A 27 0.82 0.68 8.72
C MET A 27 0.31 1.84 9.58
N GLU A 28 0.95 3.01 9.57
CA GLU A 28 0.46 4.16 10.33
C GLU A 28 -1.02 4.47 9.98
N PRO A 29 -1.88 4.81 10.96
CA PRO A 29 -3.33 4.85 10.75
C PRO A 29 -3.82 5.80 9.66
N ASP A 30 -3.07 6.85 9.34
CA ASP A 30 -3.38 7.77 8.23
C ASP A 30 -3.37 7.07 6.86
N HIS A 31 -2.63 5.96 6.71
CA HIS A 31 -2.61 5.13 5.50
C HIS A 31 -3.51 3.88 5.60
N SER A 32 -3.72 3.37 6.82
CA SER A 32 -4.28 2.02 7.02
C SER A 32 -5.69 1.98 7.63
N VAL A 33 -6.24 3.10 8.11
CA VAL A 33 -7.57 3.14 8.80
C VAL A 33 -8.74 2.64 7.96
N SER A 34 -8.63 2.70 6.63
CA SER A 34 -9.67 2.22 5.71
C SER A 34 -9.62 0.71 5.46
N LEU A 35 -8.52 0.04 5.83
CA LEU A 35 -8.30 -1.39 5.61
C LEU A 35 -9.41 -2.27 6.23
N PRO A 36 -9.85 -2.06 7.48
CA PRO A 36 -10.95 -2.83 8.07
C PRO A 36 -12.24 -2.81 7.25
N LYS A 37 -12.59 -1.64 6.73
CA LYS A 37 -13.80 -1.47 5.94
C LYS A 37 -13.64 -2.08 4.56
N LEU A 38 -12.49 -1.85 3.91
CA LEU A 38 -12.16 -2.45 2.63
C LEU A 38 -12.21 -3.99 2.71
N LEU A 39 -11.64 -4.59 3.75
CA LEU A 39 -11.64 -6.04 3.95
C LEU A 39 -13.03 -6.63 4.28
N LYS A 40 -13.96 -5.85 4.86
CA LYS A 40 -15.34 -6.30 5.11
C LYS A 40 -16.18 -6.34 3.83
N GLU A 41 -16.01 -5.35 2.96
CA GLU A 41 -16.68 -5.28 1.65
C GLU A 41 -16.07 -6.27 0.63
N TYR A 42 -14.83 -6.70 0.89
CA TYR A 42 -14.09 -7.64 0.07
C TYR A 42 -14.30 -9.10 0.51
N ASN A 43 -14.46 -10.02 -0.45
CA ASN A 43 -14.63 -11.46 -0.17
C ASN A 43 -13.29 -12.21 -0.07
N LEU A 44 -12.84 -12.62 1.14
CA LEU A 44 -11.91 -13.72 1.57
C LEU A 44 -10.69 -14.20 0.72
N LYS A 45 -10.46 -13.70 -0.49
CA LYS A 45 -9.45 -14.17 -1.46
C LYS A 45 -8.26 -13.24 -1.62
N THR A 46 -8.33 -11.99 -1.14
CA THR A 46 -7.22 -11.04 -1.27
C THR A 46 -6.10 -11.48 -0.36
N ILE A 47 -4.94 -11.64 -0.97
CA ILE A 47 -3.70 -11.92 -0.27
C ILE A 47 -3.04 -10.57 0.02
N VAL A 48 -2.79 -10.30 1.30
CA VAL A 48 -1.90 -9.22 1.72
C VAL A 48 -0.47 -9.75 1.55
N ASN A 49 0.27 -9.28 0.54
CA ASN A 49 1.67 -9.70 0.31
C ASN A 49 2.61 -8.72 1.01
N ASP A 50 3.10 -9.04 2.20
CA ASP A 50 3.73 -8.00 3.02
C ASP A 50 4.89 -8.38 3.93
N ASN A 51 5.52 -7.33 4.47
CA ASN A 51 6.45 -7.44 5.57
C ASN A 51 5.78 -8.26 6.69
N PRO A 52 6.43 -9.31 7.23
CA PRO A 52 5.84 -10.15 8.26
C PRO A 52 5.30 -9.40 9.49
N LEU A 53 5.86 -8.23 9.80
CA LEU A 53 5.41 -7.36 10.90
C LEU A 53 3.99 -6.81 10.69
N VAL A 54 3.56 -6.63 9.44
CA VAL A 54 2.25 -6.07 9.08
C VAL A 54 1.11 -6.91 9.65
N ARG A 55 1.26 -8.25 9.71
CA ARG A 55 0.23 -9.11 10.33
C ARG A 55 -0.06 -8.68 11.76
N ASN A 56 0.99 -8.59 12.58
CA ASN A 56 0.88 -8.27 14.00
C ASN A 56 0.31 -6.86 14.20
N LEU A 57 0.70 -5.91 13.35
CA LEU A 57 0.20 -4.53 13.40
C LEU A 57 -1.28 -4.44 13.02
N ILE A 58 -1.73 -5.13 11.96
CA ILE A 58 -3.15 -5.18 11.58
C ILE A 58 -3.97 -5.79 12.71
N THR A 59 -3.53 -6.92 13.28
CA THR A 59 -4.21 -7.54 14.42
C THR A 59 -4.25 -6.57 15.61
N SER A 60 -3.15 -5.90 15.94
CA SER A 60 -3.06 -5.00 17.09
C SER A 60 -3.88 -3.73 16.93
N PHE A 61 -3.92 -3.13 15.74
CA PHE A 61 -4.63 -1.86 15.51
C PHE A 61 -6.11 -2.06 15.25
N TYR A 62 -6.47 -3.17 14.60
CA TYR A 62 -7.83 -3.34 14.07
C TYR A 62 -8.53 -4.61 14.52
N GLY A 63 -7.85 -5.52 15.21
CA GLY A 63 -8.43 -6.80 15.63
C GLY A 63 -8.78 -7.72 14.46
N ILE A 64 -8.07 -7.59 13.33
CA ILE A 64 -8.33 -8.36 12.10
C ILE A 64 -7.18 -9.33 11.87
N GLU A 65 -7.52 -10.57 11.52
CA GLU A 65 -6.57 -11.57 11.06
C GLU A 65 -6.59 -11.67 9.53
N PRO A 66 -5.72 -10.94 8.80
CA PRO A 66 -5.72 -10.97 7.35
C PRO A 66 -5.13 -12.27 6.80
N ARG A 67 -5.58 -12.67 5.61
CA ARG A 67 -4.87 -13.67 4.79
C ARG A 67 -3.60 -13.05 4.24
N LEU A 68 -2.54 -13.10 5.03
CA LEU A 68 -1.23 -12.53 4.69
C LEU A 68 -0.29 -13.62 4.15
N LYS A 69 0.31 -13.35 2.99
CA LYS A 69 1.46 -14.07 2.46
C LYS A 69 2.72 -13.23 2.73
N PRO A 70 3.62 -13.68 3.62
CA PRO A 70 4.83 -12.92 3.89
C PRO A 70 5.72 -12.89 2.64
N ILE A 71 6.35 -11.75 2.41
CA ILE A 71 7.40 -11.58 1.40
C ILE A 71 8.73 -11.34 2.09
N LYS A 72 9.82 -11.63 1.38
CA LYS A 72 11.19 -11.33 1.82
C LYS A 72 11.66 -10.01 1.25
N ASP A 73 12.68 -9.45 1.90
CA ASP A 73 13.39 -8.32 1.32
C ASP A 73 14.00 -8.69 -0.04
N LEU A 74 13.93 -7.75 -0.98
CA LEU A 74 14.31 -7.88 -2.39
C LEU A 74 13.54 -8.95 -3.19
N GLU A 75 12.49 -9.56 -2.63
CA GLU A 75 11.68 -10.54 -3.35
C GLU A 75 11.01 -9.91 -4.59
N VAL A 76 10.94 -10.68 -5.67
CA VAL A 76 10.30 -10.25 -6.92
C VAL A 76 9.09 -11.13 -7.21
N LEU A 77 7.93 -10.50 -7.36
CA LEU A 77 6.71 -11.17 -7.80
C LEU A 77 6.23 -10.61 -9.13
N THR A 78 5.68 -11.48 -9.97
CA THR A 78 4.99 -11.06 -11.20
C THR A 78 3.50 -10.92 -10.94
N VAL A 79 2.98 -9.70 -11.07
CA VAL A 79 1.56 -9.37 -10.90
C VAL A 79 1.07 -8.67 -12.16
N GLY A 80 0.04 -9.21 -12.81
CA GLY A 80 -0.52 -8.62 -14.03
C GLY A 80 0.50 -8.46 -15.17
N GLY A 81 1.51 -9.35 -15.25
CA GLY A 81 2.59 -9.26 -16.23
C GLY A 81 3.68 -8.23 -15.90
N LYS A 82 3.62 -7.57 -14.75
CA LYS A 82 4.65 -6.64 -14.26
C LYS A 82 5.46 -7.28 -13.14
N ARG A 83 6.77 -7.01 -13.11
CA ARG A 83 7.70 -7.45 -12.06
C ARG A 83 7.76 -6.39 -10.96
N LEU A 84 7.24 -6.74 -9.80
CA LEU A 84 7.28 -5.93 -8.59
C LEU A 84 8.41 -6.46 -7.71
N GLN A 85 9.40 -5.62 -7.44
CA GLN A 85 10.45 -5.90 -6.48
C GLN A 85 10.14 -5.18 -5.17
N PHE A 86 10.12 -5.91 -4.08
CA PHE A 86 9.80 -5.40 -2.75
C PHE A 86 11.09 -5.08 -2.00
N ILE A 87 11.20 -3.88 -1.44
CA ILE A 87 12.43 -3.43 -0.76
C ILE A 87 12.04 -2.95 0.63
N PHE A 88 12.61 -3.57 1.65
CA PHE A 88 12.33 -3.22 3.04
C PHE A 88 13.16 -1.99 3.38
N VAL A 89 12.49 -0.95 3.90
CA VAL A 89 13.14 0.28 4.37
C VAL A 89 12.74 0.49 5.83
N SER A 90 12.95 -0.54 6.64
CA SER A 90 12.61 -0.55 8.06
C SER A 90 13.21 0.66 8.77
N TRP A 91 12.41 1.25 9.66
CA TRP A 91 12.71 2.47 10.42
C TRP A 91 12.75 3.75 9.57
N LEU A 92 12.14 3.73 8.39
CA LEU A 92 11.93 4.92 7.56
C LEU A 92 10.43 5.20 7.34
N HIS A 93 9.67 5.63 8.35
CA HIS A 93 10.04 5.84 9.77
C HIS A 93 9.52 4.75 10.72
N TRP A 94 8.84 3.72 10.23
CA TRP A 94 8.31 2.61 11.05
C TRP A 94 9.02 1.28 10.76
N PRO A 95 9.02 0.32 11.69
CA PRO A 95 9.77 -0.93 11.53
C PRO A 95 9.31 -1.78 10.34
N GLU A 96 8.04 -1.70 9.96
CA GLU A 96 7.47 -2.46 8.84
C GLU A 96 7.63 -1.79 7.47
N THR A 97 8.02 -0.50 7.44
CA THR A 97 7.94 0.32 6.22
C THR A 97 8.71 -0.31 5.07
N MET A 98 8.10 -0.26 3.88
CA MET A 98 8.69 -0.80 2.67
C MET A 98 8.22 -0.08 1.41
N ILE A 99 8.99 -0.24 0.35
CA ILE A 99 8.71 0.35 -0.97
C ILE A 99 8.59 -0.74 -2.03
N THR A 100 8.00 -0.42 -3.18
CA THR A 100 7.85 -1.36 -4.30
C THR A 100 8.36 -0.75 -5.60
N TYR A 101 9.32 -1.41 -6.21
CA TYR A 101 9.85 -1.04 -7.52
C TYR A 101 9.16 -1.84 -8.63
N ILE A 102 8.40 -1.16 -9.49
CA ILE A 102 7.79 -1.74 -10.69
C ILE A 102 8.82 -1.68 -11.82
N ARG A 103 9.60 -2.76 -11.97
CA ARG A 103 10.80 -2.80 -12.82
C ARG A 103 10.51 -2.42 -14.26
N ASP A 104 9.41 -2.91 -14.81
CA ASP A 104 9.04 -2.72 -16.22
C ASP A 104 8.57 -1.29 -16.53
N MET A 105 8.23 -0.51 -15.50
CA MET A 105 7.82 0.90 -15.65
C MET A 105 8.90 1.87 -15.16
N LYS A 106 9.95 1.36 -14.50
CA LYS A 106 10.93 2.19 -13.78
C LYS A 106 10.27 3.14 -12.78
N VAL A 107 9.19 2.69 -12.13
CA VAL A 107 8.44 3.45 -11.12
C VAL A 107 8.70 2.86 -9.74
N LEU A 108 9.01 3.73 -8.78
CA LEU A 108 9.15 3.37 -7.37
C LEU A 108 7.95 3.91 -6.60
N LEU A 109 7.18 3.02 -5.98
CA LEU A 109 6.10 3.37 -5.06
C LEU A 109 6.70 3.47 -3.66
N THR A 110 6.75 4.68 -3.11
CA THR A 110 7.59 5.01 -1.96
C THR A 110 6.84 5.27 -0.65
N CYS A 111 5.50 5.36 -0.69
CA CYS A 111 4.69 5.80 0.44
C CYS A 111 5.20 7.13 1.00
N ASP A 112 5.53 7.20 2.30
CA ASP A 112 6.05 8.40 2.95
C ASP A 112 7.45 8.80 2.49
N VAL A 113 8.23 7.85 1.95
CA VAL A 113 9.60 8.13 1.52
C VAL A 113 9.56 9.08 0.31
N PHE A 114 10.18 10.25 0.45
CA PHE A 114 10.14 11.40 -0.48
C PHE A 114 8.81 12.17 -0.58
N GLY A 115 7.83 11.87 0.27
CA GLY A 115 6.59 12.63 0.36
C GLY A 115 6.77 14.01 0.98
N GLY A 116 5.79 14.89 0.77
CA GLY A 116 5.71 16.21 1.41
C GLY A 116 4.26 16.61 1.63
N PHE A 117 4.02 17.45 2.65
CA PHE A 117 2.67 17.93 2.96
C PHE A 117 2.35 19.21 2.18
N GLY A 118 1.30 19.19 1.37
CA GLY A 118 0.83 20.35 0.64
C GLY A 118 -0.29 20.01 -0.35
N ILE A 119 -1.04 21.01 -0.78
CA ILE A 119 -2.02 20.87 -1.87
C ILE A 119 -1.36 21.41 -3.13
N SER A 120 -0.91 20.52 -4.01
CA SER A 120 -0.33 20.91 -5.30
C SER A 120 -1.44 21.08 -6.34
N PRO A 121 -1.42 22.16 -7.16
CA PRO A 121 -2.33 22.29 -8.29
C PRO A 121 -1.94 21.36 -9.47
N THR A 122 -0.74 20.77 -9.44
CA THR A 122 -0.24 19.87 -10.49
C THR A 122 0.08 18.49 -9.94
N LEU A 123 -0.08 17.47 -10.79
CA LEU A 123 0.25 16.09 -10.46
C LEU A 123 1.78 15.85 -10.39
N TYR A 124 2.53 16.56 -11.24
CA TYR A 124 3.98 16.42 -11.32
C TYR A 124 4.69 17.58 -10.63
N ASP A 125 5.83 17.26 -10.01
CA ASP A 125 6.73 18.22 -9.39
C ASP A 125 7.73 18.78 -10.40
N GLU A 126 7.23 19.44 -11.45
CA GLU A 126 8.07 20.03 -12.50
C GLU A 126 8.42 21.50 -12.23
N LYS A 127 7.70 22.15 -11.32
CA LYS A 127 7.75 23.61 -11.11
C LYS A 127 8.17 24.05 -9.71
N GLN A 128 8.42 23.14 -8.77
CA GLN A 128 9.05 23.52 -7.51
C GLN A 128 10.55 23.66 -7.71
N ARG A 129 10.97 24.83 -8.22
CA ARG A 129 12.37 25.22 -8.14
C ARG A 129 12.72 25.36 -6.67
N HIS A 130 13.54 24.45 -6.16
CA HIS A 130 14.26 24.64 -4.92
C HIS A 130 15.11 25.91 -5.06
N HIS A 131 14.76 26.93 -4.27
CA HIS A 131 15.61 28.09 -4.00
C HIS A 131 16.55 27.75 -2.85
#